data_AF-A0A1Q3WH28-F1
#
_entry.id   AF-A0A1Q3WH28-F1
#
_cell.length_a   1.000
_cell.length_b   1.000
_cell.length_c   1.000
_cell.angle_alpha   90.00
_cell.angle_beta   90.00
_cell.angle_gamma   90.00
#
_symmetry.space_group_name_H-M   'P 1'
#
loop_
_entity.id
_entity.type
_entity.pdbx_description
1 polymer ?
#
loop_
_entity_poly.entity_id
_entity_poly.type
_entity_poly.pdbx_seq_one_letter_code
_entity_poly.pdbx_strand_id
1 'polypeptide(L)'
;MSALQHLCRIADDAKIAKYPNVPASRIPRSKYTDRTANGLTTCVMAWLQLNGHFCARINTGGIYDEKLGKYRPSGATLGVPDIIACIRGRFVGLEIKIGADKLSQQQKDVARQIESSLGFFVVVYSFEQFFSWYEEFTRPPFL
;
A
#
# COMPACT_ATOMS: atom_id res chain seq x y z
N MET A 1 4.88 20.13 -5.94
CA MET A 1 4.24 19.52 -4.74
C MET A 1 4.75 18.09 -4.69
N SER A 2 5.30 17.62 -3.56
CA SER A 2 5.75 16.23 -3.46
C SER A 2 4.56 15.26 -3.43
N ALA A 3 4.79 13.98 -3.71
CA ALA A 3 3.74 12.97 -3.63
C ALA A 3 3.08 12.95 -2.24
N LEU A 4 3.87 13.04 -1.16
CA LEU A 4 3.34 13.10 0.21
C LEU A 4 2.47 14.33 0.47
N GLN A 5 2.87 15.50 -0.03
CA GLN A 5 2.04 16.71 0.08
C GLN A 5 0.72 16.54 -0.69
N HIS A 6 0.76 15.86 -1.83
CA HIS A 6 -0.43 15.55 -2.61
C HIS A 6 -1.36 14.60 -1.84
N LEU A 7 -0.83 13.52 -1.27
CA LEU A 7 -1.58 12.60 -0.42
C LEU A 7 -2.23 13.33 0.77
N CYS A 8 -1.46 14.16 1.48
CA CYS A 8 -2.00 14.96 2.60
C CYS A 8 -3.16 15.86 2.16
N ARG A 9 -3.03 16.52 1.00
CA ARG A 9 -4.09 17.38 0.45
C ARG A 9 -5.38 16.60 0.19
N ILE A 10 -5.32 15.51 -0.58
CA ILE A 10 -6.53 14.74 -0.91
C ILE A 10 -7.15 14.08 0.33
N ALA A 11 -6.33 13.69 1.31
CA ALA A 11 -6.82 13.15 2.58
C ALA A 11 -7.54 14.24 3.41
N ASP A 12 -7.03 15.47 3.41
CA ASP A 12 -7.68 16.59 4.08
C ASP A 12 -9.00 16.96 3.40
N ASP A 13 -9.03 17.00 2.08
CA ASP A 13 -10.24 17.27 1.29
C ASP A 13 -11.31 16.19 1.56
N ALA A 14 -10.91 14.92 1.62
CA ALA A 14 -11.81 13.82 1.96
C ALA A 14 -12.37 13.93 3.39
N LYS A 15 -11.57 14.37 4.37
CA LYS A 15 -12.08 14.64 5.73
C LYS A 15 -13.07 15.80 5.74
N ILE A 16 -12.77 16.88 5.04
CA ILE A 16 -13.67 18.05 4.94
C ILE A 16 -15.02 17.62 4.34
N ALA A 17 -15.00 16.86 3.25
CA ALA A 17 -16.21 16.32 2.63
C ALA A 17 -17.00 15.39 3.56
N LYS A 18 -16.30 14.59 4.39
CA LYS A 18 -16.93 13.69 5.37
C LYS A 18 -17.61 14.43 6.52
N TYR A 19 -17.12 15.62 6.89
CA TYR A 19 -17.62 16.39 8.03
C TYR A 19 -18.09 17.80 7.60
N PRO A 20 -19.15 17.91 6.78
CA PRO A 20 -19.57 19.17 6.18
C PRO A 20 -20.02 20.24 7.19
N ASN A 21 -20.46 19.81 8.38
CA ASN A 21 -20.93 20.72 9.45
C ASN A 21 -19.79 21.25 10.34
N VAL A 22 -18.55 20.82 10.13
CA VAL A 22 -17.38 21.26 10.90
C VAL A 22 -16.61 22.27 10.06
N PRO A 23 -16.32 23.49 10.56
CA PRO A 23 -15.48 24.44 9.84
C PRO A 23 -14.14 23.82 9.46
N ALA A 24 -13.71 23.98 8.21
CA ALA A 24 -12.48 23.36 7.70
C ALA A 24 -11.24 23.69 8.54
N SER A 25 -11.18 24.87 9.16
CA SER A 25 -10.12 25.29 10.08
C SER A 25 -10.02 24.46 11.36
N ARG A 26 -11.08 23.74 11.74
CA ARG A 26 -11.13 22.86 12.92
C ARG A 26 -10.91 21.39 12.58
N ILE A 27 -10.80 21.03 11.30
CA ILE A 27 -10.54 19.66 10.88
C ILE A 27 -9.02 19.41 10.91
N PRO A 28 -8.54 18.39 11.65
CA PRO A 28 -7.10 18.12 11.75
C PRO A 28 -6.47 17.75 10.40
N ARG A 29 -5.41 18.48 10.06
CA ARG A 29 -4.60 18.23 8.86
C ARG A 29 -3.87 16.89 8.95
N SER A 30 -3.82 16.19 7.83
CA SER A 30 -3.17 14.89 7.67
C SER A 30 -1.66 15.07 7.68
N LYS A 31 -0.96 14.11 8.29
CA LYS A 31 0.49 14.07 8.38
C LYS A 31 0.97 12.66 8.05
N TYR A 32 1.32 12.46 6.77
CA TYR A 32 1.88 11.20 6.29
C TYR A 32 3.41 11.27 6.26
N THR A 33 4.06 10.11 6.49
CA THR A 33 5.51 9.94 6.44
C THR A 33 5.82 8.53 5.95
N ASP A 34 6.77 8.41 5.03
CA ASP A 34 7.19 7.14 4.43
C ASP A 34 8.56 6.65 4.95
N ARG A 35 9.07 7.26 6.03
CA ARG A 35 10.39 6.95 6.60
C ARG A 35 10.50 5.57 7.26
N THR A 36 9.38 4.90 7.50
CA THR A 36 9.31 3.56 8.10
C THR A 36 8.46 2.67 7.22
N ALA A 37 8.68 1.35 7.28
CA ALA A 37 7.88 0.40 6.50
C ALA A 37 6.38 0.59 6.77
N ASN A 38 5.98 0.66 8.05
CA ASN A 38 4.58 0.90 8.40
C ASN A 38 4.04 2.25 7.92
N GLY A 39 4.86 3.30 7.97
CA GLY A 39 4.51 4.63 7.45
C GLY A 39 4.28 4.59 5.94
N LEU A 40 5.20 3.98 5.20
CA LEU A 40 5.10 3.80 3.75
C LEU A 40 3.89 2.92 3.37
N THR A 41 3.67 1.79 4.04
CA THR A 41 2.45 0.96 3.88
C THR A 41 1.18 1.81 4.03
N THR A 42 1.13 2.64 5.08
CA THR A 42 -0.02 3.50 5.36
C THR A 42 -0.24 4.54 4.26
N CYS A 43 0.84 5.14 3.74
CA CYS A 43 0.75 6.11 2.64
C CYS A 43 0.18 5.47 1.38
N VAL A 44 0.71 4.31 0.98
CA VAL A 44 0.27 3.56 -0.21
C VAL A 44 -1.19 3.15 -0.10
N MET A 45 -1.60 2.54 1.02
CA MET A 45 -3.00 2.14 1.23
C MET A 45 -3.96 3.33 1.22
N ALA A 46 -3.61 4.43 1.90
CA ALA A 46 -4.44 5.63 1.91
C ALA A 46 -4.61 6.21 0.51
N TRP A 47 -3.53 6.27 -0.28
CA TRP A 47 -3.60 6.73 -1.67
C TRP A 47 -4.55 5.86 -2.51
N LEU A 48 -4.42 4.54 -2.44
CA LEU A 48 -5.27 3.61 -3.18
C LEU A 48 -6.75 3.77 -2.81
N GLN A 49 -7.06 3.84 -1.52
CA GLN A 49 -8.43 3.99 -1.02
C GLN A 49 -9.05 5.34 -1.41
N LEU A 50 -8.31 6.43 -1.28
CA LEU A 50 -8.77 7.78 -1.65
C LEU A 50 -9.00 7.91 -3.16
N ASN A 51 -8.35 7.08 -3.97
CA ASN A 51 -8.55 7.00 -5.42
C ASN A 51 -9.54 5.88 -5.84
N GLY A 52 -10.28 5.29 -4.90
CA GLY A 52 -11.36 4.35 -5.17
C GLY A 52 -10.91 2.92 -5.52
N HIS A 53 -9.65 2.58 -5.27
CA HIS A 53 -9.13 1.22 -5.49
C HIS A 53 -9.33 0.35 -4.25
N PHE A 54 -9.53 -0.95 -4.47
CA PHE A 54 -9.47 -1.92 -3.37
C PHE A 54 -8.00 -2.16 -2.98
N CYS A 55 -7.72 -2.24 -1.69
CA CYS A 55 -6.46 -2.76 -1.17
C CYS A 55 -6.63 -3.44 0.19
N ALA A 56 -5.79 -4.43 0.47
CA ALA A 56 -5.69 -5.10 1.76
C ALA A 56 -4.22 -5.27 2.16
N ARG A 57 -3.93 -5.04 3.45
CA ARG A 57 -2.63 -5.36 4.04
C ARG A 57 -2.57 -6.84 4.37
N ILE A 58 -1.47 -7.50 4.04
CA ILE A 58 -1.25 -8.91 4.34
C ILE A 58 -0.27 -9.05 5.49
N ASN A 59 -0.57 -9.96 6.41
CA ASN A 59 0.31 -10.33 7.50
C ASN A 59 0.58 -11.84 7.42
N THR A 60 1.84 -12.20 7.19
CA THR A 60 2.32 -13.59 7.15
C THR A 60 2.89 -14.05 8.49
N GLY A 61 3.01 -13.15 9.47
CA GLY A 61 3.56 -13.42 10.79
C GLY A 61 2.76 -14.48 11.56
N GLY A 62 3.46 -15.20 12.44
CA GLY A 62 2.82 -16.21 13.27
C GLY A 62 1.74 -15.63 14.17
N ILE A 63 0.70 -16.41 14.42
CA ILE A 63 -0.39 -16.04 15.34
C ILE A 63 -0.06 -16.64 16.70
N TYR A 64 0.03 -15.79 17.74
CA TYR A 64 0.22 -16.28 19.09
C TYR A 64 -1.02 -17.05 19.56
N ASP A 65 -0.82 -18.28 20.05
CA ASP A 65 -1.86 -19.10 20.63
C ASP A 65 -1.68 -19.12 22.15
N GLU A 66 -2.54 -18.39 22.85
CA GLU A 66 -2.53 -18.28 24.32
C GLU A 66 -2.71 -19.65 25.00
N LYS A 67 -3.48 -20.57 24.41
CA LYS A 67 -3.71 -21.90 24.99
C LYS A 67 -2.47 -22.77 24.93
N LEU A 68 -1.68 -22.62 23.87
CA LEU A 68 -0.46 -23.39 23.66
C LEU A 68 0.81 -22.66 24.14
N GLY A 69 0.69 -21.39 24.54
CA GLY A 69 1.80 -20.54 24.95
C GLY A 69 2.85 -20.30 23.85
N LYS A 70 2.50 -20.47 22.57
CA LYS A 70 3.45 -20.42 21.44
C LYS A 70 2.85 -19.81 20.17
N TYR A 71 3.71 -19.32 19.28
CA TYR A 71 3.31 -18.87 17.94
C TYR A 71 3.03 -20.05 17.02
N ARG A 72 1.91 -19.99 16.31
CA ARG A 72 1.57 -20.91 15.21
C ARG A 72 1.84 -20.23 13.87
N PRO A 73 2.28 -20.96 12.84
CA PRO A 73 2.36 -20.42 11.49
C PRO A 73 1.02 -19.80 11.07
N SER A 74 1.06 -18.68 10.34
CA SER A 74 -0.16 -18.19 9.68
C SER A 74 -0.55 -19.13 8.55
N GLY A 75 -1.83 -19.13 8.18
CA GLY A 75 -2.29 -19.79 6.96
C GLY A 75 -1.98 -19.01 5.68
N ALA A 76 -1.24 -17.90 5.78
CA ALA A 76 -0.92 -17.05 4.64
C ALA A 76 0.23 -17.64 3.81
N THR A 77 0.17 -17.42 2.50
CA THR A 77 1.26 -17.80 1.60
C THR A 77 2.53 -17.02 1.95
N LEU A 78 3.61 -17.73 2.26
CA LEU A 78 4.92 -17.10 2.53
C LEU A 78 5.41 -16.35 1.28
N GLY A 79 5.92 -15.14 1.48
CA GLY A 79 6.42 -14.29 0.39
C GLY A 79 5.34 -13.54 -0.39
N VAL A 80 4.06 -13.64 0.00
CA VAL A 80 2.99 -12.78 -0.53
C VAL A 80 3.31 -11.30 -0.26
N PRO A 81 3.01 -10.38 -1.20
CA PRO A 81 3.27 -8.96 -1.02
C PRO A 81 2.60 -8.38 0.24
N ASP A 82 3.24 -7.39 0.87
CA ASP A 82 2.71 -6.67 2.03
C ASP A 82 1.32 -6.06 1.80
N ILE A 83 1.02 -5.61 0.58
CA ILE A 83 -0.28 -5.09 0.18
C ILE A 83 -0.72 -5.78 -1.12
N ILE A 84 -1.95 -6.24 -1.16
CA ILE A 84 -2.64 -6.61 -2.40
C ILE A 84 -3.64 -5.53 -2.77
N ALA A 85 -3.77 -5.24 -4.06
CA ALA A 85 -4.69 -4.23 -4.56
C ALA A 85 -5.32 -4.65 -5.89
N CYS A 86 -6.51 -4.10 -6.15
CA CYS A 86 -7.12 -4.12 -7.48
C CYS A 86 -7.19 -2.68 -7.99
N ILE A 87 -6.37 -2.36 -8.98
CA ILE A 87 -6.24 -1.01 -9.54
C ILE A 87 -6.76 -1.04 -10.98
N ARG A 88 -7.92 -0.42 -11.21
CA ARG A 88 -8.63 -0.43 -12.51
C ARG A 88 -8.81 -1.86 -13.08
N GLY A 89 -9.27 -2.78 -12.24
CA GLY A 89 -9.55 -4.17 -12.64
C GLY A 89 -8.31 -5.08 -12.77
N ARG A 90 -7.11 -4.56 -12.48
CA ARG A 90 -5.86 -5.34 -12.54
C ARG A 90 -5.34 -5.65 -11.14
N PHE A 91 -4.91 -6.89 -10.94
CA PHE A 91 -4.28 -7.32 -9.70
C PHE A 91 -2.88 -6.71 -9.57
N VAL A 92 -2.60 -6.11 -8.41
CA VAL A 92 -1.30 -5.51 -8.09
C VAL A 92 -0.87 -5.97 -6.70
N GLY A 93 0.27 -6.66 -6.64
CA GLY A 93 1.01 -6.92 -5.41
C GLY A 93 2.06 -5.84 -5.18
N LEU A 94 2.04 -5.22 -3.99
CA LEU A 94 2.95 -4.14 -3.60
C LEU A 94 3.76 -4.62 -2.38
N GLU A 95 5.06 -4.79 -2.57
CA GLU A 95 6.00 -5.23 -1.54
C GLU A 95 6.77 -4.03 -1.00
N ILE A 96 6.70 -3.78 0.31
CA ILE A 96 7.27 -2.58 0.94
C ILE A 96 8.68 -2.87 1.43
N LYS A 97 9.63 -2.05 1.00
CA LYS A 97 11.04 -2.14 1.39
C LYS A 97 11.55 -0.78 1.85
N ILE A 98 12.51 -0.77 2.77
CA ILE A 98 13.13 0.46 3.26
C ILE A 98 14.66 0.33 3.18
N GLY A 99 15.31 1.40 2.73
CA GLY A 99 16.77 1.46 2.69
C GLY A 99 17.38 0.33 1.86
N ALA A 100 18.24 -0.46 2.49
CA ALA A 100 18.96 -1.55 1.82
C ALA A 100 18.16 -2.87 1.72
N ASP A 101 16.92 -2.94 2.22
CA ASP A 101 16.13 -4.17 2.22
C ASP A 101 15.88 -4.70 0.79
N LYS A 102 15.94 -6.03 0.64
CA LYS A 102 15.85 -6.76 -0.64
C LYS A 102 14.79 -7.83 -0.56
N LEU A 103 14.35 -8.28 -1.73
CA LEU A 103 13.44 -9.41 -1.84
C LEU A 103 14.11 -10.71 -1.37
N SER A 104 13.41 -11.46 -0.52
CA SER A 104 13.76 -12.85 -0.21
C SER A 104 13.54 -13.76 -1.43
N GLN A 105 14.03 -14.99 -1.37
CA GLN A 105 13.79 -15.95 -2.46
C GLN A 105 12.30 -16.26 -2.62
N GLN A 106 11.57 -16.44 -1.52
CA GLN A 106 10.13 -16.70 -1.54
C GLN A 106 9.35 -15.53 -2.18
N GLN A 107 9.73 -14.28 -1.89
CA GLN A 107 9.11 -13.11 -2.50
C GLN A 107 9.36 -13.03 -4.00
N LYS A 108 10.58 -13.39 -4.46
CA LYS A 108 10.90 -13.49 -5.90
C LYS A 108 10.07 -14.58 -6.58
N ASP A 109 9.84 -15.70 -5.91
CA ASP A 109 9.05 -16.80 -6.45
C ASP A 109 7.57 -16.41 -6.59
N VAL A 110 7.02 -15.72 -5.59
CA VAL A 110 5.66 -15.17 -5.66
C VAL A 110 5.53 -14.07 -6.71
N ALA A 111 6.53 -13.20 -6.86
CA ALA A 111 6.55 -12.19 -7.92
C ALA A 111 6.43 -12.84 -9.30
N ARG A 112 7.23 -13.87 -9.58
CA ARG A 112 7.16 -14.64 -10.85
C ARG A 112 5.77 -15.26 -11.08
N GLN A 113 5.14 -15.79 -10.03
CA GLN A 113 3.79 -16.36 -10.13
C GLN A 113 2.73 -15.30 -10.45
N ILE A 114 2.80 -14.13 -9.80
CA ILE A 114 1.88 -13.01 -10.06
C ILE A 114 2.05 -12.52 -11.51
N GLU A 115 3.28 -12.29 -11.94
CA GLU A 115 3.59 -11.76 -13.28
C GLU A 115 3.22 -12.75 -14.39
N SER A 116 3.52 -14.04 -14.23
CA SER A 116 3.10 -15.07 -15.19
C SER A 116 1.57 -15.25 -15.25
N SER A 117 0.84 -14.78 -14.23
CA SER A 117 -0.62 -14.74 -14.19
C SER A 117 -1.20 -13.39 -14.66
N LEU A 118 -0.41 -12.57 -15.36
CA LEU A 118 -0.78 -11.23 -15.87
C LEU A 118 -1.10 -10.20 -14.76
N GLY A 119 -0.70 -10.48 -13.52
CA GLY A 119 -0.70 -9.51 -12.43
C GLY A 119 0.57 -8.66 -12.41
N PHE A 120 0.59 -7.63 -11.58
CA PHE A 120 1.74 -6.74 -11.42
C PHE A 120 2.35 -6.94 -10.03
N PHE A 121 3.67 -7.07 -9.96
CA PHE A 121 4.42 -7.06 -8.70
C PHE A 121 5.33 -5.84 -8.66
N VAL A 122 5.22 -5.02 -7.62
CA VAL A 122 5.97 -3.77 -7.50
C VAL A 122 6.67 -3.73 -6.15
N VAL A 123 7.98 -3.49 -6.17
CA VAL A 123 8.74 -3.22 -4.96
C VAL A 123 8.75 -1.72 -4.70
N VAL A 124 8.24 -1.32 -3.55
CA VAL A 124 8.04 0.07 -3.15
C VAL A 124 9.04 0.45 -2.07
N TYR A 125 9.96 1.35 -2.41
CA TYR A 125 11.00 1.89 -1.52
C TYR A 125 10.69 3.27 -0.95
N SER A 126 9.78 4.01 -1.60
CA SER A 126 9.32 5.32 -1.14
C SER A 126 7.93 5.62 -1.70
N PHE A 127 7.24 6.59 -1.08
CA PHE A 127 5.92 6.97 -1.57
C PHE A 127 6.01 7.71 -2.91
N GLU A 128 7.08 8.47 -3.14
CA GLU A 128 7.35 9.15 -4.41
C GLU A 128 7.51 8.17 -5.58
N GLN A 129 8.27 7.08 -5.36
CA GLN A 129 8.45 6.02 -6.36
C GLN A 129 7.11 5.33 -6.68
N PHE A 130 6.35 4.95 -5.65
CA PHE A 130 5.02 4.35 -5.84
C PHE A 130 4.08 5.28 -6.61
N PHE A 131 4.05 6.56 -6.23
CA PHE A 131 3.18 7.54 -6.87
C PHE A 131 3.51 7.70 -8.36
N SER A 132 4.80 7.79 -8.70
CA SER A 132 5.26 7.89 -10.09
C SER A 132 4.85 6.66 -10.92
N TRP A 133 5.07 5.46 -10.37
CA TRP A 133 4.62 4.21 -10.98
C TRP A 133 3.10 4.17 -11.14
N TYR A 134 2.36 4.59 -10.13
CA TYR A 134 0.89 4.60 -10.14
C TYR A 134 0.34 5.54 -11.23
N GLU A 135 0.92 6.73 -11.40
CA GLU A 135 0.51 7.66 -12.46
C GLU A 135 0.74 7.08 -13.86
N GLU A 136 1.88 6.42 -14.08
CA GLU A 136 2.14 5.71 -15.33
C GLU A 136 1.18 4.54 -15.53
N PHE A 137 1.03 3.70 -14.50
CA PHE A 137 0.17 2.53 -14.51
C PHE A 137 -1.30 2.88 -14.79
N THR A 138 -1.75 4.03 -14.28
CA THR A 138 -3.11 4.55 -14.46
C THR A 138 -3.21 5.59 -15.58
N ARG A 139 -2.20 5.73 -16.43
CA ARG A 139 -2.32 6.55 -17.63
C ARG A 139 -3.26 5.86 -18.62
N PRO A 140 -4.27 6.56 -19.19
CA PRO A 140 -5.03 6.05 -20.31
C PRO A 140 -4.08 5.79 -21.49
N PRO A 141 -4.26 4.69 -22.26
CA PRO A 141 -3.36 4.34 -23.36
C PRO A 141 -3.35 5.39 -24.49
N PHE A 142 -4.37 6.23 -24.60
CA PHE A 142 -4.43 7.33 -25.55
C PHE A 142 -5.17 8.53 -24.94
N LEU A 143 -4.44 9.64 -24.79
CA LEU A 143 -4.95 11.02 -24.70
C LEU A 143 -4.15 11.84 -25.71
#